data_AF-A0A835H5X0-F1
#
_entry.id   AF-A0A835H5X0-F1
#
_cell.length_a   1.000
_cell.length_b   1.000
_cell.length_c   1.000
_cell.angle_alpha   90.00
_cell.angle_beta   90.00
_cell.angle_gamma   90.00
#
_symmetry.space_group_name_H-M   'P 1'
#
loop_
_entity.id
_entity.type
_entity.pdbx_description
1 polymer ?
#
loop_
_entity_poly.entity_id
_entity_poly.type
_entity_poly.pdbx_seq_one_letter_code
_entity_poly.pdbx_strand_id
1 'polypeptide(L)'
;MVANDPANPPSRTDIFVVTHTRKNGTFVSEEVRQKMIEINEIVARDPSSKYNDLDHDPVAEVFGKDGRSSTRMATAHYKKKVEEAERSKLELQSQINDLKQEVIEGKRTQMEMQSQVNAILTMYGINQGAQTRISANSPSDQVFG
;
A
#
# COMPACT_ATOMS: atom_id res chain seq x y z
N MET A 1 19.62 25.45 -14.72
CA MET A 1 21.09 25.33 -14.80
C MET A 1 21.61 25.75 -13.43
N VAL A 2 22.23 24.85 -12.68
CA VAL A 2 22.90 25.22 -11.42
C VAL A 2 24.16 25.99 -11.82
N ALA A 3 24.31 27.21 -11.33
CA ALA A 3 25.50 28.01 -11.59
C ALA A 3 26.69 27.29 -10.94
N ASN A 4 27.70 26.94 -11.74
CA ASN A 4 28.98 26.45 -11.24
C ASN A 4 29.72 27.64 -10.62
N ASP A 5 29.41 27.95 -9.37
CA ASP A 5 30.24 28.82 -8.56
C ASP A 5 31.50 28.01 -8.18
N PRO A 6 32.70 28.37 -8.67
CA PRO A 6 33.92 27.62 -8.36
C PRO A 6 34.26 27.62 -6.86
N ALA A 7 33.66 28.51 -6.06
CA ALA A 7 33.81 28.51 -4.61
C ALA A 7 32.93 27.47 -3.89
N ASN A 8 31.86 27.00 -4.53
CA ASN A 8 30.90 26.05 -3.97
C ASN A 8 30.50 25.01 -5.03
N PRO A 9 31.30 23.94 -5.21
CA PRO A 9 30.97 22.89 -6.16
C PRO A 9 29.61 22.25 -5.81
N PRO A 10 28.80 21.87 -6.81
CA PRO A 10 27.53 21.21 -6.57
C PRO A 10 27.75 19.89 -5.82
N SER A 11 26.89 19.61 -4.84
CA SER A 11 26.95 18.34 -4.10
C SER A 11 26.64 17.17 -5.03
N ARG A 12 27.05 15.95 -4.63
CA ARG A 12 26.68 14.73 -5.34
C ARG A 12 25.16 14.56 -5.43
N THR A 13 24.42 15.02 -4.41
CA THR A 13 22.96 15.10 -4.41
C THR A 13 22.44 16.03 -5.51
N ASP A 14 23.02 17.23 -5.67
CA ASP A 14 22.65 18.17 -6.73
C ASP A 14 22.90 17.57 -8.11
N ILE A 15 24.04 16.90 -8.29
CA ILE A 15 24.40 16.19 -9.52
C ILE A 15 23.41 15.04 -9.79
N PHE A 16 23.04 14.29 -8.75
CA PHE A 16 22.10 13.17 -8.85
C PHE A 16 20.71 13.65 -9.29
N VAL A 17 20.19 14.73 -8.69
CA VAL A 17 18.92 15.36 -9.09
C VAL A 17 18.95 15.76 -10.55
N VAL A 18 20.01 16.44 -11.00
CA VAL A 18 20.11 16.94 -12.38
C VAL A 18 20.21 15.80 -13.39
N THR A 19 20.93 14.72 -13.07
CA THR A 19 21.15 13.59 -13.99
C THR A 19 19.96 12.64 -14.08
N HIS A 20 19.12 12.60 -13.04
CA HIS A 20 18.00 11.65 -12.93
C HIS A 20 16.61 12.31 -13.02
N THR A 21 16.57 13.62 -13.29
CA THR A 21 15.34 14.39 -13.54
C THR A 21 15.34 14.90 -14.98
N ARG A 22 14.24 14.67 -15.68
CA ARG A 22 14.03 15.16 -17.06
C ARG A 22 13.84 16.68 -17.05
N LYS A 23 13.98 17.32 -18.21
CA LYS A 23 13.78 18.78 -18.38
C LYS A 23 12.40 19.28 -17.93
N ASN A 24 11.39 18.42 -17.91
CA ASN A 24 10.03 18.73 -17.45
C ASN A 24 9.82 18.52 -15.94
N GLY A 25 10.87 18.23 -15.17
CA GLY A 25 10.79 18.00 -13.73
C GLY A 25 10.37 16.60 -13.31
N THR A 26 10.08 15.68 -14.25
CA THR A 26 9.73 14.30 -13.93
C THR A 26 10.96 13.40 -13.82
N PHE A 27 10.93 12.42 -12.93
CA PHE A 27 12.02 11.46 -12.78
C PHE A 27 12.10 10.50 -13.97
N VAL A 28 13.30 10.00 -14.25
CA VAL A 28 13.51 9.09 -15.40
C VAL A 28 12.82 7.73 -15.23
N SER A 29 12.62 7.26 -13.99
CA SER A 29 11.89 6.05 -13.62
C SER A 29 11.26 6.16 -12.22
N GLU A 30 10.29 5.27 -11.92
CA GLU A 30 9.68 5.21 -10.58
C GLU A 30 10.68 4.73 -9.51
N GLU A 31 11.63 3.86 -9.87
CA GLU A 31 12.71 3.43 -8.97
C GLU A 31 13.58 4.62 -8.55
N VAL A 32 13.95 5.47 -9.51
CA VAL A 32 14.72 6.71 -9.25
C VAL A 32 13.92 7.66 -8.38
N ARG A 33 12.62 7.81 -8.63
CA ARG A 33 11.74 8.64 -7.80
C ARG A 33 11.75 8.16 -6.36
N GLN A 34 11.64 6.85 -6.13
CA GLN A 34 11.62 6.29 -4.79
C GLN A 34 12.94 6.55 -4.05
N LYS A 35 14.09 6.35 -4.71
CA LYS A 35 15.41 6.67 -4.14
C LYS A 35 15.59 8.16 -3.88
N MET A 36 15.01 9.02 -4.71
CA MET A 36 15.03 10.47 -4.49
C MET A 36 14.21 10.87 -3.24
N ILE A 37 13.08 10.20 -2.99
CA ILE A 37 12.31 10.41 -1.76
C ILE A 37 13.19 10.09 -0.54
N GLU A 38 13.89 8.96 -0.56
CA GLU A 38 14.80 8.56 0.53
C GLU A 38 15.95 9.56 0.74
N ILE A 39 16.60 10.01 -0.35
CA ILE A 39 17.63 11.07 -0.29
C ILE A 39 17.06 12.34 0.35
N ASN A 40 15.87 12.77 -0.08
CA ASN A 40 15.23 13.97 0.44
C ASN A 40 14.86 13.84 1.93
N GLU A 41 14.48 12.65 2.40
CA GLU A 41 14.24 12.40 3.82
C GLU A 41 15.51 12.54 4.66
N ILE A 42 16.66 12.04 4.16
CA ILE A 42 17.96 12.18 4.84
C ILE A 42 18.33 13.66 4.92
N VAL A 43 18.27 14.39 3.79
CA VAL A 43 18.57 15.82 3.74
C VAL A 43 17.60 16.66 4.58
N ALA A 44 16.33 16.26 4.67
CA ALA A 44 15.36 16.97 5.50
C ALA A 44 15.66 16.81 7.00
N ARG A 45 16.21 15.66 7.42
CA ARG A 45 16.64 15.44 8.81
C ARG A 45 17.95 16.16 9.13
N ASP A 46 18.89 16.14 8.18
CA ASP A 46 20.18 16.83 8.29
C ASP A 46 20.51 17.56 6.98
N PRO A 47 20.21 18.87 6.89
CA PRO A 47 20.50 19.66 5.69
C PRO A 47 21.98 19.79 5.37
N SER A 48 22.88 19.51 6.32
CA SER A 48 24.34 19.55 6.11
C SER A 48 24.88 18.26 5.50
N SER A 49 24.15 17.15 5.62
CA SER A 49 24.54 15.83 5.13
C SER A 49 24.90 15.80 3.64
N LYS A 50 24.26 16.64 2.81
CA LYS A 50 24.57 16.77 1.37
C LYS A 50 26.02 17.16 1.07
N TYR A 51 26.73 17.71 2.06
CA TYR A 51 28.13 18.13 1.96
C TYR A 51 29.07 17.22 2.74
N ASN A 52 28.59 16.09 3.25
CA ASN A 52 29.45 15.05 3.79
C ASN A 52 30.42 14.56 2.70
N ASP A 53 31.46 13.85 3.14
CA ASP A 53 32.37 13.21 2.21
C ASP A 53 31.62 12.24 1.27
N LEU A 54 32.29 11.80 0.20
CA LEU A 54 31.72 10.91 -0.83
C LEU A 54 31.20 9.57 -0.28
N ASP A 55 31.56 9.24 0.95
CA ASP A 55 31.29 7.98 1.62
C ASP A 55 30.09 8.05 2.56
N HIS A 56 29.72 9.25 3.01
CA HIS A 56 28.68 9.51 4.00
C HIS A 56 27.65 10.54 3.53
N ASP A 57 27.66 10.90 2.25
CA ASP A 57 26.61 11.70 1.63
C ASP A 57 25.30 10.89 1.45
N PRO A 58 24.13 11.57 1.36
CA PRO A 58 22.83 10.91 1.21
C PRO A 58 22.73 9.99 0.00
N VAL A 59 23.46 10.27 -1.08
CA VAL A 59 23.48 9.41 -2.27
C VAL A 59 24.26 8.12 -1.96
N ALA A 60 25.39 8.21 -1.26
CA ALA A 60 26.16 7.06 -0.80
C ALA A 60 25.40 6.22 0.25
N GLU A 61 24.56 6.83 1.08
CA GLU A 61 23.71 6.11 2.02
C GLU A 61 22.62 5.29 1.29
N VAL A 62 22.00 5.86 0.26
CA VAL A 62 20.92 5.21 -0.51
C VAL A 62 21.46 4.20 -1.54
N PHE A 63 22.61 4.48 -2.18
CA PHE A 63 23.17 3.66 -3.26
C PHE A 63 24.42 2.84 -2.87
N GLY A 64 25.01 3.12 -1.71
CA GLY A 64 26.31 2.61 -1.29
C GLY A 64 27.49 3.46 -1.76
N LYS A 65 28.61 3.36 -1.02
CA LYS A 65 29.86 4.09 -1.28
C LYS A 65 30.31 4.04 -2.75
N ASP A 66 30.14 2.89 -3.43
CA ASP A 66 30.56 2.70 -4.83
C ASP A 66 29.41 2.59 -5.84
N GLY A 67 28.17 2.93 -5.46
CA GLY A 67 26.97 2.54 -6.24
C GLY A 67 26.74 1.02 -6.28
N ARG A 68 27.46 0.28 -5.42
CA ARG A 68 27.45 -1.18 -5.29
C ARG A 68 26.83 -1.67 -3.98
N SER A 69 26.03 -0.87 -3.27
CA SER A 69 25.18 -1.41 -2.19
C SER A 69 23.91 -2.07 -2.75
N SER A 70 24.08 -2.87 -3.80
CA SER A 70 23.07 -3.84 -4.21
C SER A 70 23.15 -4.99 -3.20
N THR A 71 22.12 -5.12 -2.37
CA THR A 71 21.54 -6.38 -1.82
C THR A 71 21.06 -6.18 -0.37
N ARG A 72 21.87 -5.68 0.57
CA ARG A 72 21.51 -5.68 2.01
C ARG A 72 20.38 -4.71 2.40
N MET A 73 20.43 -3.45 1.95
CA MET A 73 19.39 -2.44 2.22
C MET A 73 18.08 -2.78 1.49
N ALA A 74 18.19 -3.19 0.23
CA ALA A 74 17.06 -3.70 -0.55
C ALA A 74 16.36 -4.87 0.19
N THR A 75 17.12 -5.85 0.68
CA THR A 75 16.54 -7.01 1.39
C THR A 75 15.85 -6.61 2.68
N ALA A 76 16.43 -5.71 3.49
CA ALA A 76 15.80 -5.25 4.73
C ALA A 76 14.51 -4.46 4.48
N HIS A 77 14.50 -3.62 3.46
CA HIS A 77 13.33 -2.84 3.07
C HIS A 77 12.23 -3.72 2.44
N TYR A 78 12.58 -4.66 1.57
CA TYR A 78 11.63 -5.66 1.05
C TYR A 78 11.07 -6.52 2.18
N LYS A 79 11.90 -6.95 3.13
CA LYS A 79 11.45 -7.70 4.30
C LYS A 79 10.44 -6.90 5.13
N LYS A 80 10.73 -5.63 5.41
CA LYS A 80 9.80 -4.73 6.13
C LYS A 80 8.47 -4.57 5.38
N LYS A 81 8.52 -4.34 4.07
CA LYS A 81 7.30 -4.23 3.24
C LYS A 81 6.48 -5.52 3.21
N VAL A 82 7.15 -6.68 3.19
CA VAL A 82 6.49 -7.98 3.27
C VAL A 82 5.82 -8.15 4.64
N GLU A 83 6.51 -7.83 5.73
CA GLU A 83 5.94 -7.88 7.08
C GLU A 83 4.73 -6.94 7.25
N GLU A 84 4.79 -5.72 6.70
CA GLU A 84 3.67 -4.77 6.69
C GLU A 84 2.48 -5.29 5.86
N ALA A 85 2.75 -5.87 4.69
CA ALA A 85 1.72 -6.47 3.85
C ALA A 85 1.07 -7.69 4.51
N GLU A 86 1.85 -8.52 5.20
CA GLU A 86 1.34 -9.68 5.96
C GLU A 86 0.46 -9.23 7.12
N ARG A 87 0.85 -8.19 7.86
CA ARG A 87 0.01 -7.61 8.92
C ARG A 87 -1.30 -7.06 8.38
N SER A 88 -1.24 -6.27 7.30
CA SER A 88 -2.43 -5.72 6.66
C SER A 88 -3.35 -6.82 6.13
N LYS A 89 -2.79 -7.89 5.56
CA LYS A 89 -3.55 -9.07 5.13
C LYS A 89 -4.29 -9.73 6.29
N LEU A 90 -3.62 -9.92 7.43
CA LEU A 90 -4.24 -10.51 8.63
C LEU A 90 -5.37 -9.63 9.19
N GLU A 91 -5.16 -8.32 9.21
CA GLU A 91 -6.18 -7.36 9.66
C GLU A 91 -7.42 -7.39 8.75
N LEU A 92 -7.23 -7.33 7.43
CA LEU A 92 -8.31 -7.44 6.46
C LEU A 92 -9.03 -8.79 6.55
N GLN A 93 -8.30 -9.87 6.79
CA GLN A 93 -8.89 -11.20 6.98
C GLN A 93 -9.79 -11.24 8.22
N SER A 94 -9.40 -10.57 9.31
CA SER A 94 -10.22 -10.42 10.51
C SER A 94 -11.50 -9.65 10.20
N GLN A 95 -11.39 -8.48 9.56
CA GLN A 95 -12.55 -7.66 9.19
C GLN A 95 -13.54 -8.42 8.29
N ILE A 96 -13.04 -9.22 7.34
CA ILE A 96 -13.88 -10.07 6.48
C ILE A 96 -14.63 -11.10 7.31
N ASN A 97 -14.00 -11.69 8.31
CA ASN A 97 -14.65 -12.69 9.17
C ASN A 97 -15.73 -12.05 10.04
N ASP A 98 -15.47 -10.85 10.59
CA ASP A 98 -16.44 -10.10 11.39
C ASP A 98 -17.68 -9.74 10.54
N LEU A 99 -17.47 -9.19 9.35
CA LEU A 99 -18.55 -8.87 8.41
C LEU A 99 -19.34 -10.12 7.98
N LYS A 100 -18.68 -11.27 7.81
CA LYS A 100 -19.38 -12.53 7.50
C LYS A 100 -20.30 -12.95 8.64
N GLN A 101 -19.88 -12.79 9.90
CA GLN A 101 -20.73 -13.10 11.05
C GLN A 101 -21.92 -12.15 11.13
N GLU A 102 -21.70 -10.85 10.94
CA GLU A 102 -22.78 -9.85 10.94
C GLU A 102 -23.83 -10.16 9.86
N VAL A 103 -23.41 -10.57 8.66
CA VAL A 103 -24.33 -10.99 7.59
C VAL A 103 -25.12 -12.26 7.97
N ILE A 104 -24.49 -13.22 8.65
CA ILE A 104 -25.17 -14.44 9.12
C ILE A 104 -26.23 -14.08 10.16
N GLU A 105 -25.88 -13.25 11.14
CA GLU A 105 -26.80 -12.77 12.17
C GLU A 105 -27.97 -11.99 11.57
N GLY A 106 -27.69 -11.06 10.65
CA GLY A 106 -28.72 -10.29 9.94
C GLY A 106 -29.69 -11.19 9.17
N LYS A 107 -29.18 -12.22 8.47
CA LYS A 107 -30.03 -13.20 7.78
C LYS A 107 -30.88 -14.02 8.75
N ARG A 108 -30.34 -14.36 9.92
CA ARG A 108 -31.09 -15.07 10.96
C ARG A 108 -32.24 -14.22 11.49
N THR A 109 -31.98 -12.96 11.85
CA THR A 109 -33.02 -12.04 12.31
C THR A 109 -34.09 -11.82 11.24
N GLN A 110 -33.69 -11.70 9.97
CA GLN A 110 -34.64 -11.60 8.85
C GLN A 110 -35.54 -12.83 8.76
N MET A 111 -34.97 -14.03 8.89
CA MET A 111 -35.73 -15.29 8.83
C MET A 111 -36.69 -15.43 10.02
N GLU A 112 -36.26 -15.04 11.23
CA GLU A 112 -37.10 -15.03 12.43
C GLU A 112 -38.29 -14.07 12.26
N MET A 113 -38.05 -12.85 11.76
CA MET A 113 -39.12 -11.90 11.43
C MET A 113 -40.07 -12.45 10.37
N GLN A 114 -39.54 -13.05 9.29
CA GLN A 114 -40.36 -13.62 8.23
C GLN A 114 -41.23 -14.78 8.75
N SER A 115 -40.69 -15.60 9.65
CA SER A 115 -41.46 -16.65 10.34
C SER A 115 -42.58 -16.06 11.20
N GLN A 116 -42.32 -15.00 11.96
CA GLN A 116 -43.34 -14.32 12.78
C GLN A 116 -44.45 -13.72 11.91
N VAL A 117 -44.09 -13.06 10.81
CA VAL A 117 -45.05 -12.50 9.85
C VAL A 117 -45.92 -13.61 9.25
N ASN A 118 -45.31 -14.72 8.83
CA ASN A 118 -46.05 -15.86 8.29
C ASN A 118 -47.01 -16.49 9.31
N ALA A 119 -46.62 -16.59 10.57
CA ALA A 119 -47.47 -17.10 11.65
C ALA A 119 -48.70 -16.19 11.87
N ILE A 120 -48.50 -14.87 11.87
CA ILE A 120 -49.59 -13.89 11.97
C ILE A 120 -50.55 -14.05 10.79
N LEU A 121 -50.03 -14.06 9.56
CA LEU A 121 -50.86 -14.16 8.36
C LEU A 121 -51.68 -15.45 8.33
N THR A 122 -51.10 -16.56 8.80
CA THR A 122 -51.80 -17.84 8.93
C THR A 122 -52.94 -17.75 9.94
N MET A 123 -52.74 -17.08 11.09
CA MET A 123 -53.82 -16.87 12.07
C MET A 123 -54.99 -16.04 11.51
N TYR A 124 -54.71 -15.10 10.61
CA TYR A 124 -55.73 -14.25 9.98
C TYR A 124 -56.26 -14.78 8.65
N GLY A 125 -55.83 -15.96 8.19
CA GLY A 125 -56.29 -16.58 6.94
C GLY A 125 -55.87 -15.85 5.66
N ILE A 126 -54.78 -15.06 5.70
CA ILE A 126 -54.27 -14.28 4.57
C ILE A 126 -53.21 -15.11 3.83
N ASN A 127 -53.54 -15.58 2.62
CA ASN A 127 -52.61 -16.37 1.79
C ASN A 127 -51.64 -15.47 1.00
N GLN A 128 -50.33 -15.59 1.23
CA GLN A 128 -49.33 -14.96 0.38
C GLN A 128 -48.95 -15.90 -0.78
N GLY A 129 -49.37 -15.54 -2.00
CA GLY A 129 -48.87 -16.16 -3.22
C GLY A 129 -47.38 -15.87 -3.40
N ALA A 130 -46.56 -16.92 -3.25
CA ALA A 130 -45.20 -17.12 -3.76
C ALA A 130 -44.32 -15.87 -4.01
N GLN A 131 -43.43 -15.56 -3.07
CA GLN A 131 -42.13 -14.94 -3.39
C GLN A 131 -40.99 -15.64 -2.65
N THR A 132 -40.35 -16.59 -3.32
CA THR A 132 -39.06 -17.14 -2.92
C THR A 132 -38.20 -17.39 -4.15
N ARG A 133 -37.37 -16.41 -4.50
CA ARG A 133 -36.10 -16.67 -5.22
C ARG A 133 -35.05 -15.65 -4.77
N ILE A 134 -34.36 -15.94 -3.68
CA ILE A 134 -32.99 -15.46 -3.49
C ILE A 134 -32.10 -16.62 -3.93
N SER A 135 -31.71 -16.61 -5.20
CA SER A 135 -30.71 -17.54 -5.74
C SER A 135 -29.36 -17.16 -5.14
N ALA A 136 -28.89 -17.99 -4.21
CA ALA A 136 -27.50 -17.97 -3.76
C ALA A 136 -26.64 -18.56 -4.88
N ASN A 137 -26.11 -17.71 -5.76
CA ASN A 137 -24.98 -18.10 -6.58
C ASN A 137 -23.73 -18.10 -5.68
N SER A 138 -23.23 -19.30 -5.37
CA SER A 138 -21.88 -19.54 -4.86
C SER A 138 -20.84 -18.92 -5.80
N PRO A 139 -19.85 -18.17 -5.30
CA PRO A 139 -18.63 -17.95 -6.06
C PRO A 139 -17.78 -19.22 -5.92
N SER A 140 -17.84 -20.06 -6.95
CA SER A 140 -16.89 -21.15 -7.18
C SER A 140 -15.50 -20.58 -7.36
N ASP A 141 -14.54 -21.26 -6.73
CA ASP A 141 -13.10 -21.15 -6.91
C ASP A 141 -12.66 -20.72 -8.32
N GLN A 142 -12.04 -19.54 -8.41
CA GLN A 142 -11.08 -19.25 -9.48
C GLN A 142 -9.71 -19.08 -8.84
N VAL A 143 -9.01 -20.21 -8.78
CA VAL A 143 -7.56 -20.30 -8.68
C VAL A 143 -7.01 -19.71 -10.00
N PHE A 144 -6.39 -18.54 -9.94
CA PHE A 144 -5.57 -18.04 -11.04
C PHE A 144 -4.14 -18.55 -10.86
N GLY A 145 -3.69 -19.34 -11.85
CA GLY A 145 -2.28 -19.58 -12.13
C GLY A 145 -1.65 -18.45 -12.94
#